data_AF-A0A2G5V4H8-F1
#
_entry.id   AF-A0A2G5V4H8-F1
#
_cell.length_a   1.000
_cell.length_b   1.000
_cell.length_c   1.000
_cell.angle_alpha   90.00
_cell.angle_beta   90.00
_cell.angle_gamma   90.00
#
_symmetry.space_group_name_H-M   'P 1'
#
loop_
_entity.id
_entity.type
_entity.pdbx_description
1 polymer ?
#
loop_
_entity_poly.entity_id
_entity_poly.type
_entity_poly.pdbx_seq_one_letter_code
_entity_poly.pdbx_strand_id
1 'polypeptide(L)'
;MLVFGKVANFDLSKGTVKSEKNCINDCYKQANCFVAYMNSNGNCLSFNYNYTKNLTVTETNRSNGLKVAFKITVNLNECPSYDQLETIVGENDESILWKRTRNGWTFKRCIDDWKVFNRSDTSAVCMRTFNLTEGVSKNESIQFCEEMGFKLTGVASVAESQWILERMNARGLQVWQGYWIDGERNTSTVFNSNDFIWADGYTTGNSALVPSNFFVSGRDHGVPENCLNVFKLDYSDTRTINDVPCGDTVKPWGAACGYPLI
;
A
#
# COMPACT_ATOMS: atom_id res chain seq x y z
N MET A 1 0.25 16.40 19.19
CA MET A 1 1.52 16.33 19.97
C MET A 1 2.47 17.42 19.48
N LEU A 2 3.25 18.06 20.37
CA LEU A 2 4.32 19.01 20.00
C LEU A 2 5.66 18.50 20.54
N VAL A 3 6.68 18.44 19.70
CA VAL A 3 8.03 17.98 20.07
C VAL A 3 9.09 18.95 19.58
N PHE A 4 10.27 18.90 20.19
CA PHE A 4 11.46 19.51 19.59
C PHE A 4 12.01 18.58 18.53
N GLY A 5 12.04 19.04 17.29
CA GLY A 5 12.46 18.20 16.18
C GLY A 5 12.67 18.95 14.88
N LYS A 6 13.33 18.28 13.94
CA LYS A 6 13.65 18.76 12.60
C LYS A 6 13.01 17.83 11.58
N VAL A 7 12.34 18.40 10.58
CA VAL A 7 11.88 17.65 9.41
C VAL A 7 13.02 17.60 8.38
N ALA A 8 13.39 16.40 7.94
CA ALA A 8 14.45 16.19 6.96
C ALA A 8 14.05 16.72 5.57
N ASN A 9 15.02 17.26 4.82
CA ASN A 9 14.87 17.70 3.42
C ASN A 9 13.90 18.87 3.18
N PHE A 10 13.50 19.60 4.23
CA PHE A 10 12.67 20.82 4.10
C PHE A 10 13.40 22.05 4.61
N ASP A 11 13.28 23.13 3.85
CA ASP A 11 13.82 24.44 4.17
C ASP A 11 12.73 25.33 4.79
N LEU A 12 12.82 25.55 6.10
CA LEU A 12 11.89 26.39 6.84
C LEU A 12 11.87 27.84 6.37
N SER A 13 12.92 28.36 5.73
CA SER A 13 12.93 29.74 5.25
C SER A 13 11.84 30.02 4.19
N LYS A 14 11.32 28.95 3.57
CA LYS A 14 10.19 29.01 2.62
C LYS A 14 8.83 29.02 3.31
N GLY A 15 8.80 28.90 4.64
CA GLY A 15 7.58 28.89 5.44
C GLY A 15 6.99 30.29 5.62
N THR A 16 5.68 30.35 5.87
CA THR A 16 5.03 31.61 6.24
C THR A 16 5.40 31.98 7.68
N VAL A 17 5.77 33.24 7.92
CA VAL A 17 6.05 33.72 9.28
C VAL A 17 4.74 33.86 10.05
N LYS A 18 4.59 33.07 11.12
CA LYS A 18 3.41 33.00 12.00
C LYS A 18 3.84 32.72 13.44
N SER A 19 2.98 33.06 14.40
CA SER A 19 3.17 32.57 15.77
C SER A 19 3.03 31.05 15.83
N GLU A 20 3.67 30.42 16.81
CA GLU A 20 3.55 28.98 17.08
C GLU A 20 2.09 28.53 17.17
N LYS A 21 1.27 29.28 17.92
CA LYS A 21 -0.17 29.01 18.06
C LYS A 21 -0.89 29.03 16.72
N ASN A 22 -0.60 30.00 15.85
CA ASN A 22 -1.25 30.10 14.54
C ASN A 22 -0.75 29.00 13.59
N CYS A 23 0.54 28.69 13.60
CA CYS A 23 1.11 27.60 12.82
C CYS A 23 0.43 26.25 13.13
N ILE A 24 0.25 25.95 14.42
CA ILE A 24 -0.42 24.73 14.87
C ILE A 24 -1.92 24.77 14.54
N ASN A 25 -2.61 25.87 14.83
CA ASN A 25 -4.05 25.99 14.62
C ASN A 25 -4.46 25.92 13.15
N ASP A 26 -3.66 26.52 12.26
CA ASP A 26 -3.93 26.47 10.82
C ASP A 26 -3.87 25.04 10.30
N CYS A 27 -2.87 24.26 10.70
CA CYS A 27 -2.80 22.84 10.37
C CYS A 27 -3.95 22.05 11.00
N TYR A 28 -4.28 22.30 12.27
CA TYR A 28 -5.36 21.61 12.95
C TYR A 28 -6.72 21.76 12.24
N LYS A 29 -7.02 22.98 11.75
CA LYS A 29 -8.26 23.30 11.02
C LYS A 29 -8.33 22.72 9.61
N GLN A 30 -7.18 22.46 8.98
CA GLN A 30 -7.16 21.83 7.67
C GLN A 30 -7.38 20.32 7.81
N ALA A 31 -8.40 19.79 7.12
CA ALA A 31 -8.72 18.36 7.15
C ALA A 31 -7.49 17.50 6.85
N ASN A 32 -6.76 17.87 5.80
CA ASN A 32 -5.70 17.03 5.25
C ASN A 32 -4.30 17.36 5.79
N CYS A 33 -4.17 18.33 6.69
CA CYS A 33 -2.88 18.63 7.32
C CYS A 33 -2.63 17.68 8.49
N PHE A 34 -1.42 17.13 8.56
CA PHE A 34 -1.05 16.16 9.60
C PHE A 34 0.21 16.56 10.39
N VAL A 35 1.03 17.48 9.87
CA VAL A 35 2.20 18.01 10.59
C VAL A 35 2.35 19.51 10.35
N ALA A 36 2.74 20.25 11.38
CA ALA A 36 3.27 21.60 11.27
C ALA A 36 4.72 21.64 11.78
N TYR A 37 5.62 22.26 11.01
CA TYR A 37 7.04 22.42 11.34
C TYR A 37 7.39 23.90 11.44
N MET A 38 8.07 24.29 12.52
CA MET A 38 8.37 25.69 12.78
C MET A 38 9.71 25.93 13.47
N ASN A 39 10.23 27.15 13.35
CA ASN A 39 11.40 27.62 14.09
C ASN A 39 11.07 28.81 15.01
N SER A 40 12.04 29.18 15.86
CA SER A 40 11.96 30.33 16.77
C SER A 40 11.73 31.68 16.09
N ASN A 41 12.06 31.80 14.79
CA ASN A 41 11.81 33.02 14.00
C ASN A 41 10.37 33.08 13.47
N GLY A 42 9.53 32.09 13.79
CA GLY A 42 8.12 32.03 13.38
C GLY A 42 7.91 31.46 11.98
N ASN A 43 8.95 31.04 11.26
CA ASN A 43 8.73 30.39 9.97
C ASN A 43 7.98 29.09 10.18
N CYS A 44 6.89 28.89 9.45
CA CYS A 44 5.98 27.76 9.59
C CYS A 44 5.72 27.07 8.25
N LEU A 45 5.84 25.75 8.24
CA LEU A 45 5.44 24.87 7.14
C LEU A 45 4.37 23.89 7.62
N SER A 46 3.37 23.63 6.79
CA SER A 46 2.33 22.64 7.04
C SER A 46 2.41 21.53 6.00
N PHE A 47 2.31 20.28 6.45
CA PHE A 47 2.36 19.10 5.59
C PHE A 47 0.98 18.51 5.43
N ASN A 48 0.60 18.30 4.17
CA ASN A 48 -0.67 17.72 3.77
C ASN A 48 -0.45 16.26 3.36
N TYR A 49 -1.21 15.35 3.94
CA TYR A 49 -1.00 13.92 3.70
C TYR A 49 -1.39 13.48 2.28
N ASN A 50 -2.18 14.26 1.53
CA ASN A 50 -2.50 13.95 0.14
C ASN A 50 -1.28 14.10 -0.79
N TYR A 51 -0.33 14.97 -0.42
CA TYR A 51 0.84 15.28 -1.25
C TYR A 51 2.15 14.78 -0.64
N THR A 52 2.16 14.49 0.65
CA THR A 52 3.35 14.04 1.36
C THR A 52 3.43 12.52 1.29
N LYS A 53 4.39 11.99 0.54
CA LYS A 53 4.59 10.53 0.40
C LYS A 53 5.45 9.95 1.53
N ASN A 54 6.44 10.73 1.97
CA ASN A 54 7.29 10.40 3.10
C ASN A 54 7.60 11.64 3.91
N LEU A 55 7.82 11.46 5.21
CA LEU A 55 8.35 12.49 6.09
C LEU A 55 9.26 11.84 7.13
N THR A 56 10.39 12.46 7.44
CA THR A 56 11.25 12.04 8.55
C THR A 56 11.39 13.20 9.52
N VAL A 57 11.07 12.96 10.78
CA VAL A 57 11.25 13.89 11.88
C VAL A 57 12.34 13.33 12.79
N THR A 58 13.41 14.09 12.97
CA THR A 58 14.47 13.77 13.94
C THR A 58 14.29 14.62 15.18
N GLU A 59 14.34 14.00 16.36
CA GLU A 59 14.31 14.72 17.62
C GLU A 59 15.53 15.63 17.77
N THR A 60 15.29 16.80 18.35
CA THR A 60 16.34 17.79 18.62
C THR A 60 16.18 18.34 20.03
N ASN A 61 17.17 19.10 20.49
CA ASN A 61 17.09 19.76 21.79
C ASN A 61 16.35 21.10 21.67
N ARG A 62 15.88 21.60 22.82
CA ARG A 62 15.24 22.92 22.92
C ARG A 62 16.11 24.05 22.37
N SER A 63 17.43 23.95 22.52
CA SER A 63 18.39 24.96 22.05
C SER A 63 18.41 25.13 20.53
N ASN A 64 17.97 24.13 19.77
CA ASN A 64 17.86 24.24 18.31
C ASN A 64 16.70 25.14 17.88
N GLY A 65 15.72 25.39 18.76
CA GLY A 65 14.57 26.25 18.44
C GLY A 65 13.62 25.67 17.39
N LEU A 66 13.79 24.40 17.01
CA LEU A 66 13.00 23.71 16.01
C LEU A 66 11.89 22.89 16.68
N LYS A 67 10.66 23.03 16.20
CA LYS A 67 9.49 22.37 16.77
C LYS A 67 8.64 21.73 15.69
N VAL A 68 8.13 20.54 15.97
CA VAL A 68 7.23 19.80 15.10
C VAL A 68 5.96 19.46 15.86
N ALA A 69 4.83 19.87 15.32
CA ALA A 69 3.50 19.54 15.84
C ALA A 69 2.86 18.48 14.95
N PHE A 70 2.55 17.32 15.52
CA PHE A 70 1.78 16.27 14.90
C PHE A 70 0.30 16.45 15.22
N LYS A 71 -0.54 16.49 14.19
CA LYS A 71 -1.97 16.23 14.35
C LYS A 71 -2.10 14.74 14.67
N ILE A 72 -2.89 14.41 15.67
CA ILE A 72 -3.07 13.02 16.13
C ILE A 72 -4.56 12.86 16.46
N THR A 73 -5.14 11.71 16.11
CA THR A 73 -6.44 11.32 16.61
C THR A 73 -6.19 10.31 17.72
N VAL A 74 -6.56 10.66 18.95
CA VAL A 74 -6.43 9.77 20.10
C VAL A 74 -7.82 9.49 20.63
N ASN A 75 -8.19 8.21 20.69
CA ASN A 75 -9.44 7.77 21.26
C ASN A 75 -9.22 7.42 22.73
N LEU A 76 -8.98 8.41 23.60
CA LEU A 76 -8.73 8.18 25.02
C LEU A 76 -9.35 9.26 25.91
N ASN A 77 -9.86 8.79 27.06
CA ASN A 77 -10.23 9.59 28.22
C ASN A 77 -8.98 10.08 29.01
N GLU A 78 -7.77 9.71 28.57
CA GLU A 78 -6.48 10.03 29.20
C GLU A 78 -5.43 10.38 28.14
N CYS A 79 -4.43 11.21 28.50
CA CYS A 79 -3.35 11.58 27.59
C CYS A 79 -2.42 10.38 27.32
N PRO A 80 -2.20 9.97 26.05
CA PRO A 80 -1.35 8.82 25.73
C PRO A 80 0.10 9.11 26.10
N SER A 81 0.84 8.07 26.50
CA SER A 81 2.28 8.20 26.77
C SER A 81 3.04 8.48 25.48
N TYR A 82 4.15 9.21 25.60
CA TYR A 82 5.00 9.61 24.47
C TYR A 82 5.47 8.42 23.61
N ASP A 83 5.71 7.28 24.26
CA ASP A 83 6.19 6.05 23.63
C ASP A 83 5.08 5.23 22.94
N GLN A 84 3.81 5.50 23.25
CA GLN A 84 2.64 4.81 22.68
C GLN A 84 2.03 5.54 21.49
N LEU A 85 2.66 6.62 21.02
CA LEU A 85 2.17 7.42 19.91
C LEU A 85 2.48 6.75 18.56
N GLU A 86 1.82 5.63 18.31
CA GLU A 86 1.49 5.20 16.94
C GLU A 86 0.37 6.12 16.45
N THR A 87 0.77 7.30 15.98
CA THR A 87 -0.19 8.38 15.72
C THR A 87 -0.99 8.06 14.47
N ILE A 88 -2.23 7.63 14.64
CA ILE A 88 -3.23 7.46 13.58
C ILE A 88 -3.81 8.83 13.23
N VAL A 89 -3.73 9.22 11.96
CA VAL A 89 -4.53 10.33 11.41
C VAL A 89 -5.20 9.85 10.13
N GLY A 90 -6.51 9.92 10.08
CA GLY A 90 -7.27 9.68 8.86
C GLY A 90 -8.76 9.91 9.10
N GLU A 91 -9.42 10.60 8.18
CA GLU A 91 -10.85 10.42 7.97
C GLU A 91 -10.99 9.23 7.01
N ASN A 92 -11.89 8.29 7.30
CA ASN A 92 -12.25 7.12 6.48
C ASN A 92 -11.31 5.90 6.56
N ASP A 93 -11.06 5.36 7.76
CA ASP A 93 -10.40 4.06 8.02
C ASP A 93 -8.95 3.88 7.51
N GLU A 94 -8.36 4.85 6.82
CA GLU A 94 -6.92 4.84 6.49
C GLU A 94 -6.12 5.58 7.55
N SER A 95 -5.46 4.83 8.43
CA SER A 95 -4.54 5.38 9.41
C SER A 95 -3.24 5.85 8.73
N ILE A 96 -2.92 7.14 8.83
CA ILE A 96 -1.54 7.62 8.67
C ILE A 96 -0.75 6.99 9.80
N LEU A 97 0.11 6.03 9.49
CA LEU A 97 0.94 5.36 10.49
C LEU A 97 2.30 6.03 10.55
N TRP A 98 2.62 6.59 11.72
CA TRP A 98 3.99 7.01 12.03
C TRP A 98 4.73 5.87 12.70
N LYS A 99 5.88 5.53 12.15
CA LYS A 99 6.80 4.56 12.76
C LYS A 99 7.80 5.31 13.64
N ARG A 100 7.80 5.01 14.93
CA ARG A 100 8.85 5.48 15.85
C ARG A 100 10.19 4.87 15.44
N THR A 101 11.24 5.69 15.49
CA THR A 101 12.63 5.31 15.30
C THR A 101 13.42 5.63 16.56
N ARG A 102 14.70 5.23 16.62
CA ARG A 102 15.57 5.52 17.77
C ARG A 102 15.65 7.01 18.12
N ASN A 103 15.59 7.88 17.10
CA ASN A 103 15.84 9.32 17.25
C ASN A 103 14.70 10.19 16.66
N GLY A 104 13.46 9.68 16.60
CA GLY A 104 12.37 10.42 15.97
C GLY A 104 11.30 9.55 15.34
N TRP A 105 10.67 10.01 14.25
CA TRP A 105 9.58 9.30 13.58
C TRP A 105 9.72 9.37 12.05
N THR A 106 9.27 8.31 11.39
CA THR A 106 9.13 8.26 9.94
C THR A 106 7.69 8.00 9.56
N PHE A 107 7.21 8.76 8.59
CA PHE A 107 5.93 8.58 7.94
C PHE A 107 6.17 8.13 6.49
N LYS A 108 5.42 7.13 6.06
CA LYS A 108 5.38 6.66 4.67
C LYS A 108 3.94 6.28 4.34
N ARG A 109 3.48 6.66 3.15
CA ARG A 109 2.18 6.27 2.62
C ARG A 109 2.31 5.86 1.17
N CYS A 110 1.30 5.16 0.67
CA CYS A 110 1.16 4.98 -0.75
C CYS A 110 0.80 6.28 -1.46
N ILE A 111 1.19 6.36 -2.72
CA ILE A 111 0.79 7.34 -3.71
C ILE A 111 -0.75 7.33 -3.81
N ASP A 112 -1.35 8.52 -3.75
CA ASP A 112 -2.79 8.73 -3.89
C ASP A 112 -3.63 7.78 -3.02
N ASP A 113 -4.56 7.05 -3.62
CA ASP A 113 -5.53 6.12 -3.02
C ASP A 113 -5.11 4.64 -3.11
N TRP A 114 -3.81 4.37 -3.31
CA TRP A 114 -3.30 3.00 -3.34
C TRP A 114 -3.38 2.37 -1.94
N LYS A 115 -3.84 1.12 -1.87
CA LYS A 115 -4.06 0.41 -0.61
C LYS A 115 -2.74 -0.10 -0.04
N VAL A 116 -2.48 0.17 1.24
CA VAL A 116 -1.36 -0.41 1.99
C VAL A 116 -1.74 -1.81 2.47
N PHE A 117 -0.84 -2.78 2.27
CA PHE A 117 -0.86 -4.09 2.94
C PHE A 117 0.44 -4.30 3.70
N ASN A 118 0.32 -4.63 4.99
CA ASN A 118 1.45 -5.04 5.81
C ASN A 118 1.65 -6.55 5.65
N ARG A 119 2.87 -6.97 5.31
CA ARG A 119 3.26 -8.38 5.16
C ARG A 119 4.06 -8.84 6.38
N SER A 120 4.09 -10.16 6.58
CA SER A 120 4.72 -10.80 7.74
C SER A 120 6.24 -10.68 7.76
N ASP A 121 6.88 -10.47 6.60
CA ASP A 121 8.34 -10.31 6.44
C ASP A 121 8.83 -8.88 6.72
N THR A 122 8.04 -8.08 7.43
CA THR A 122 8.27 -6.65 7.73
C THR A 122 8.20 -5.71 6.52
N SER A 123 7.88 -6.22 5.33
CA SER A 123 7.58 -5.39 4.16
C SER A 123 6.14 -4.86 4.22
N ALA A 124 5.94 -3.65 3.73
CA ALA A 124 4.63 -3.15 3.39
C ALA A 124 4.58 -2.94 1.88
N VAL A 125 3.45 -3.21 1.26
CA VAL A 125 3.25 -2.99 -0.17
C VAL A 125 2.09 -2.05 -0.41
N CYS A 126 2.22 -1.27 -1.47
CA CYS A 126 1.17 -0.43 -2.00
C CYS A 126 0.58 -1.11 -3.22
N MET A 127 -0.72 -1.33 -3.23
CA MET A 127 -1.41 -2.05 -4.30
C MET A 127 -2.58 -1.23 -4.86
N ARG A 128 -2.78 -1.31 -6.17
CA ARG A 128 -3.96 -0.78 -6.84
C ARG A 128 -4.40 -1.72 -7.96
N THR A 129 -5.71 -1.88 -8.11
CA THR A 129 -6.28 -2.59 -9.24
C THR A 129 -6.67 -1.63 -10.35
N PHE A 130 -6.49 -2.07 -11.59
CA PHE A 130 -6.78 -1.31 -12.79
C PHE A 130 -7.67 -2.13 -13.70
N ASN A 131 -8.77 -1.51 -14.15
CA ASN A 131 -9.59 -2.06 -15.22
C ASN A 131 -8.86 -1.81 -16.53
N LEU A 132 -8.66 -2.87 -17.30
CA LEU A 132 -8.09 -2.80 -18.64
C LEU A 132 -9.16 -3.22 -19.65
N THR A 133 -8.74 -3.49 -20.89
CA THR A 133 -9.63 -4.04 -21.91
C THR A 133 -10.02 -5.48 -21.56
N GLU A 134 -11.22 -5.88 -21.99
CA GLU A 134 -11.64 -7.28 -21.96
C GLU A 134 -10.61 -8.14 -22.69
N GLY A 135 -10.21 -9.24 -22.06
CA GLY A 135 -9.27 -10.18 -22.66
C GLY A 135 -7.82 -9.71 -22.66
N VAL A 136 -7.47 -8.75 -21.80
CA VAL A 136 -6.07 -8.29 -21.69
C VAL A 136 -5.14 -9.46 -21.36
N SER A 137 -4.01 -9.54 -22.05
CA SER A 137 -2.99 -10.56 -21.79
C SER A 137 -2.17 -10.24 -20.54
N LYS A 138 -1.49 -11.25 -19.99
CA LYS A 138 -0.54 -11.05 -18.89
C LYS A 138 0.57 -10.07 -19.27
N ASN A 139 1.10 -10.18 -20.50
CA ASN A 139 2.18 -9.30 -20.95
C ASN A 139 1.74 -7.84 -21.08
N GLU A 140 0.54 -7.57 -21.60
CA GLU A 140 -0.02 -6.22 -21.63
C GLU A 140 -0.24 -5.67 -20.21
N SER A 141 -0.64 -6.53 -19.27
CA SER A 141 -0.83 -6.15 -17.87
C SER A 141 0.50 -5.81 -17.18
N ILE A 142 1.57 -6.55 -17.48
CA ILE A 142 2.93 -6.24 -17.04
C ILE A 142 3.36 -4.88 -17.60
N GLN A 143 3.26 -4.71 -18.93
CA GLN A 143 3.64 -3.46 -19.60
C GLN A 143 2.88 -2.26 -19.02
N PHE A 144 1.57 -2.39 -18.83
CA PHE A 144 0.74 -1.35 -18.23
C PHE A 144 1.23 -0.93 -16.84
N CYS A 145 1.54 -1.88 -15.96
CA CYS A 145 2.08 -1.55 -14.64
C CYS A 145 3.47 -0.90 -14.74
N GLU A 146 4.34 -1.39 -15.63
CA GLU A 146 5.71 -0.91 -15.81
C GLU A 146 5.79 0.49 -16.42
N GLU A 147 4.91 0.83 -17.36
CA GLU A 147 4.81 2.17 -17.94
C GLU A 147 4.45 3.24 -16.89
N MET A 148 3.73 2.86 -15.84
CA MET A 148 3.46 3.72 -14.68
C MET A 148 4.59 3.73 -13.64
N GLY A 149 5.65 2.94 -13.85
CA GLY A 149 6.79 2.80 -12.92
C GLY A 149 6.54 1.82 -11.77
N PHE A 150 5.59 0.89 -11.92
CA PHE A 150 5.23 -0.11 -10.93
C PHE A 150 5.39 -1.53 -11.50
N LYS A 151 5.09 -2.56 -10.71
CA LYS A 151 5.10 -3.95 -11.18
C LYS A 151 3.70 -4.53 -11.16
N LEU A 152 3.42 -5.47 -12.08
CA LEU A 152 2.35 -6.44 -11.83
C LEU A 152 2.70 -7.12 -10.51
N THR A 153 1.82 -7.06 -9.52
CA THR A 153 2.19 -7.39 -8.14
C THR A 153 1.78 -8.80 -7.78
N GLY A 154 2.66 -9.47 -7.03
CA GLY A 154 2.34 -10.74 -6.39
C GLY A 154 1.42 -10.52 -5.19
N VAL A 155 0.74 -11.60 -4.82
CA VAL A 155 -0.23 -11.63 -3.71
C VAL A 155 0.29 -12.55 -2.61
N ALA A 156 0.69 -11.96 -1.49
CA ALA A 156 1.33 -12.64 -0.37
C ALA A 156 0.32 -13.16 0.68
N SER A 157 -0.90 -12.60 0.74
CA SER A 157 -1.90 -12.98 1.75
C SER A 157 -3.30 -13.17 1.17
N VAL A 158 -4.14 -13.93 1.89
CA VAL A 158 -5.57 -14.10 1.56
C VAL A 158 -6.32 -12.75 1.58
N ALA A 159 -5.94 -11.85 2.48
CA ALA A 159 -6.56 -10.52 2.57
C ALA A 159 -6.29 -9.67 1.32
N GLU A 160 -5.09 -9.77 0.74
CA GLU A 160 -4.73 -9.08 -0.50
C GLU A 160 -5.59 -9.56 -1.68
N SER A 161 -5.77 -10.89 -1.86
CA SER A 161 -6.61 -11.42 -2.95
C SER A 161 -8.11 -11.15 -2.75
N GLN A 162 -8.60 -11.24 -1.51
CA GLN A 162 -9.99 -10.88 -1.18
C GLN A 162 -10.29 -9.42 -1.50
N TRP A 163 -9.38 -8.50 -1.17
CA TRP A 163 -9.52 -7.09 -1.52
C TRP A 163 -9.55 -6.87 -3.05
N ILE A 164 -8.71 -7.59 -3.82
CA ILE A 164 -8.77 -7.53 -5.30
C ILE A 164 -10.14 -8.01 -5.79
N LEU A 165 -10.65 -9.14 -5.26
CA LEU A 165 -11.97 -9.68 -5.61
C LEU A 165 -13.12 -8.72 -5.26
N GLU A 166 -13.05 -8.03 -4.12
CA GLU A 166 -14.04 -7.00 -3.75
C GLU A 166 -14.07 -5.86 -4.77
N ARG A 167 -12.90 -5.40 -5.26
CA ARG A 167 -12.81 -4.37 -6.30
C ARG A 167 -13.39 -4.85 -7.63
N MET A 168 -13.19 -6.11 -7.98
CA MET A 168 -13.79 -6.73 -9.16
C MET A 168 -15.32 -6.85 -9.03
N ASN A 169 -15.81 -7.23 -7.85
CA ASN A 169 -17.24 -7.32 -7.57
C ASN A 169 -17.94 -5.96 -7.63
N ALA A 170 -17.33 -4.92 -7.06
CA ALA A 170 -17.83 -3.54 -7.15
C ALA A 170 -17.96 -3.05 -8.60
N ARG A 171 -17.15 -3.60 -9.51
CA ARG A 171 -17.21 -3.31 -10.95
C ARG A 171 -18.27 -4.12 -11.71
N GLY A 172 -18.76 -5.21 -11.14
CA GLY A 172 -19.74 -6.10 -11.75
C GLY A 172 -19.14 -7.17 -12.67
N LEU A 173 -17.90 -7.61 -12.43
CA LEU A 173 -17.31 -8.73 -13.18
C LEU A 173 -18.14 -10.01 -13.00
N GLN A 174 -18.22 -10.78 -14.09
CA GLN A 174 -18.92 -12.06 -14.18
C GLN A 174 -18.08 -13.20 -13.63
N VAL A 175 -18.72 -14.34 -13.41
CA VAL A 175 -18.04 -15.58 -13.00
C VAL A 175 -16.97 -15.94 -14.04
N TRP A 176 -15.84 -16.43 -13.55
CA TRP A 176 -14.59 -16.70 -14.28
C TRP A 176 -13.85 -15.48 -14.80
N GLN A 177 -14.34 -14.25 -14.59
CA GLN A 177 -13.57 -13.05 -14.94
C GLN A 177 -12.62 -12.66 -13.80
N GLY A 178 -11.46 -12.13 -14.16
CA GLY A 178 -10.37 -11.91 -13.21
C GLY A 178 -9.44 -10.75 -13.55
N TYR A 179 -8.54 -10.44 -12.63
CA TYR A 179 -7.39 -9.57 -12.83
C TYR A 179 -6.10 -10.36 -12.75
N TRP A 180 -5.18 -10.02 -13.65
CA TRP A 180 -3.80 -10.50 -13.60
C TRP A 180 -3.13 -10.06 -12.32
N ILE A 181 -2.48 -11.03 -11.69
CA ILE A 181 -1.51 -10.83 -10.63
C ILE A 181 -0.18 -11.43 -11.07
N ASP A 182 0.91 -11.03 -10.42
CA ASP A 182 2.18 -11.68 -10.66
C ASP A 182 2.13 -13.14 -10.18
N GLY A 183 3.13 -13.93 -10.58
CA GLY A 183 3.21 -15.34 -10.26
C GLY A 183 3.28 -16.17 -11.52
N GLU A 184 4.31 -17.02 -11.57
CA GLU A 184 4.42 -18.07 -12.56
C GLU A 184 4.87 -19.37 -11.92
N ARG A 185 4.30 -20.49 -12.33
CA ARG A 185 4.63 -21.81 -11.80
C ARG A 185 6.11 -22.09 -12.05
N ASN A 186 6.79 -22.54 -11.00
CA ASN A 186 8.17 -22.97 -11.09
C ASN A 186 8.27 -24.34 -11.77
N THR A 187 8.55 -24.34 -13.07
CA THR A 187 8.70 -25.56 -13.87
C THR A 187 10.03 -26.28 -13.66
N SER A 188 10.95 -25.73 -12.85
CA SER A 188 12.26 -26.33 -12.60
C SER A 188 12.28 -27.37 -11.47
N THR A 189 11.23 -27.46 -10.64
CA THR A 189 11.20 -28.34 -9.46
C THR A 189 10.52 -29.67 -9.75
N VAL A 190 9.27 -29.66 -10.19
CA VAL A 190 8.46 -30.83 -10.59
C VAL A 190 7.39 -30.38 -11.60
N PHE A 191 7.09 -31.19 -12.63
CA PHE A 191 5.89 -30.95 -13.46
C PHE A 191 4.63 -30.91 -12.57
N ASN A 192 3.88 -29.82 -12.62
CA ASN A 192 2.69 -29.54 -11.78
C ASN A 192 3.00 -29.30 -10.28
N SER A 193 4.18 -28.81 -9.91
CA SER A 193 4.39 -28.28 -8.54
C SER A 193 3.48 -27.07 -8.30
N ASN A 194 2.94 -26.92 -7.09
CA ASN A 194 2.21 -25.70 -6.68
C ASN A 194 3.17 -24.59 -6.20
N ASP A 195 4.41 -24.64 -6.67
CA ASP A 195 5.43 -23.66 -6.38
C ASP A 195 5.31 -22.56 -7.41
N PHE A 196 5.05 -21.33 -6.97
CA PHE A 196 5.01 -20.15 -7.83
C PHE A 196 6.16 -19.21 -7.48
N ILE A 197 6.73 -18.58 -8.50
CA ILE A 197 7.77 -17.56 -8.38
C ILE A 197 7.19 -16.19 -8.74
N TRP A 198 7.63 -15.18 -8.00
CA TRP A 198 7.22 -13.79 -8.18
C TRP A 198 8.33 -13.02 -8.91
N ALA A 199 7.98 -12.34 -9.99
CA ALA A 199 8.89 -11.52 -10.79
C ALA A 199 8.96 -10.06 -10.32
N ASP A 200 8.04 -9.63 -9.45
CA ASP A 200 7.96 -8.26 -8.94
C ASP A 200 9.14 -7.84 -8.05
N GLY A 201 9.91 -8.81 -7.56
CA GLY A 201 11.13 -8.61 -6.77
C GLY A 201 10.91 -8.26 -5.29
N TYR A 202 9.66 -8.28 -4.81
CA TYR A 202 9.33 -7.95 -3.42
C TYR A 202 8.23 -8.83 -2.81
N THR A 203 7.53 -9.65 -3.59
CA THR A 203 6.62 -10.66 -3.06
C THR A 203 7.39 -11.91 -2.66
N THR A 204 7.16 -12.35 -1.42
CA THR A 204 7.78 -13.54 -0.85
C THR A 204 6.72 -14.45 -0.22
N GLY A 205 7.00 -15.75 -0.21
CA GLY A 205 6.12 -16.76 0.37
C GLY A 205 4.90 -17.09 -0.48
N ASN A 206 4.10 -18.03 0.03
CA ASN A 206 2.95 -18.62 -0.66
C ASN A 206 1.69 -18.65 0.24
N SER A 207 1.60 -17.74 1.22
CA SER A 207 0.52 -17.78 2.22
C SER A 207 -0.87 -17.49 1.63
N ALA A 208 -0.94 -16.86 0.46
CA ALA A 208 -2.18 -16.73 -0.31
C ALA A 208 -2.55 -18.01 -1.09
N LEU A 209 -1.58 -18.88 -1.39
CA LEU A 209 -1.73 -20.07 -2.22
C LEU A 209 -2.10 -21.33 -1.39
N VAL A 210 -2.97 -21.15 -0.40
CA VAL A 210 -3.46 -22.23 0.46
C VAL A 210 -4.71 -22.88 -0.14
N PRO A 211 -5.00 -24.17 0.11
CA PRO A 211 -6.15 -24.86 -0.50
C PRO A 211 -7.51 -24.19 -0.28
N SER A 212 -7.68 -23.46 0.82
CA SER A 212 -8.90 -22.71 1.12
C SER A 212 -9.08 -21.41 0.33
N ASN A 213 -8.02 -20.94 -0.36
CA ASN A 213 -8.02 -19.67 -1.11
C ASN A 213 -7.60 -19.83 -2.58
N PHE A 214 -6.90 -20.91 -2.92
CA PHE A 214 -6.32 -21.14 -4.24
C PHE A 214 -6.98 -22.34 -4.92
N PHE A 215 -7.64 -22.09 -6.05
CA PHE A 215 -8.09 -23.12 -6.97
C PHE A 215 -6.93 -23.44 -7.90
N VAL A 216 -6.55 -24.72 -7.97
CA VAL A 216 -5.41 -25.15 -8.78
C VAL A 216 -5.77 -26.38 -9.59
N SER A 217 -5.66 -26.29 -10.91
CA SER A 217 -5.91 -27.40 -11.84
C SER A 217 -4.62 -27.91 -12.51
N GLY A 218 -3.61 -27.05 -12.65
CA GLY A 218 -2.33 -27.33 -13.32
C GLY A 218 -2.42 -27.40 -14.84
N ARG A 219 -3.56 -27.84 -15.37
CA ARG A 219 -3.86 -27.89 -16.81
C ARG A 219 -5.36 -27.72 -17.06
N ASP A 220 -5.68 -27.01 -18.14
CA ASP A 220 -7.00 -26.95 -18.74
C ASP A 220 -6.95 -27.51 -20.16
N HIS A 221 -7.76 -28.54 -20.45
CA HIS A 221 -7.79 -29.24 -21.75
C HIS A 221 -6.40 -29.58 -22.35
N GLY A 222 -5.42 -29.88 -21.49
CA GLY A 222 -4.04 -30.21 -21.86
C GLY A 222 -3.09 -29.01 -21.95
N VAL A 223 -3.60 -27.78 -21.90
CA VAL A 223 -2.83 -26.54 -21.85
C VAL A 223 -2.31 -26.31 -20.42
N PRO A 224 -1.00 -26.10 -20.22
CA PRO A 224 -0.46 -25.77 -18.90
C PRO A 224 -1.01 -24.47 -18.34
N GLU A 225 -1.44 -24.52 -17.08
CA GLU A 225 -1.92 -23.38 -16.32
C GLU A 225 -0.83 -22.93 -15.36
N ASN A 226 0.05 -22.07 -15.85
CA ASN A 226 1.25 -21.67 -15.12
C ASN A 226 1.18 -20.24 -14.58
N CYS A 227 0.16 -19.46 -14.92
CA CYS A 227 0.06 -18.07 -14.49
C CYS A 227 -1.10 -17.88 -13.52
N LEU A 228 -1.07 -16.81 -12.71
CA LEU A 228 -2.05 -16.58 -11.67
C LEU A 228 -3.00 -15.43 -12.00
N ASN A 229 -4.27 -15.61 -11.64
CA ASN A 229 -5.30 -14.57 -11.65
C ASN A 229 -6.01 -14.53 -10.30
N VAL A 230 -6.40 -13.33 -9.86
CA VAL A 230 -7.54 -13.22 -8.94
C VAL A 230 -8.80 -13.22 -9.78
N PHE A 231 -9.75 -14.07 -9.45
CA PHE A 231 -10.90 -14.36 -10.30
C PHE A 231 -12.15 -14.55 -9.46
N LYS A 232 -13.31 -14.30 -10.08
CA LYS A 232 -14.60 -14.54 -9.46
C LYS A 232 -15.05 -15.97 -9.74
N LEU A 233 -14.99 -16.83 -8.73
CA LEU A 233 -15.60 -18.16 -8.81
C LEU A 233 -17.13 -18.10 -8.61
N ASP A 234 -17.78 -19.25 -8.82
CA ASP A 234 -19.21 -19.42 -8.57
C ASP A 234 -19.56 -19.04 -7.12
N TYR A 235 -20.81 -18.64 -6.87
CA TYR A 235 -21.27 -18.02 -5.63
C TYR A 235 -21.02 -18.83 -4.35
N SER A 236 -20.78 -20.14 -4.46
CA SER A 236 -20.52 -21.05 -3.34
C SER A 236 -19.03 -21.23 -3.03
N ASP A 237 -18.13 -20.77 -3.90
CA ASP A 237 -16.69 -20.95 -3.73
C ASP A 237 -16.03 -19.68 -3.20
N THR A 238 -15.30 -19.83 -2.10
CA THR A 238 -14.63 -18.71 -1.42
C THR A 238 -13.18 -18.53 -1.85
N ARG A 239 -12.67 -19.40 -2.74
CA ARG A 239 -11.31 -19.27 -3.28
C ARG A 239 -11.26 -18.05 -4.19
N THR A 240 -10.11 -17.38 -4.22
CA THR A 240 -9.96 -16.09 -4.89
C THR A 240 -8.86 -16.10 -5.94
N ILE A 241 -7.93 -17.08 -5.91
CA ILE A 241 -6.82 -17.18 -6.86
C ILE A 241 -6.96 -18.45 -7.70
N ASN A 242 -6.75 -18.34 -9.02
CA ASN A 242 -6.68 -19.47 -9.95
C ASN A 242 -5.30 -19.54 -10.60
N ASP A 243 -4.89 -20.74 -10.96
CA ASP A 243 -3.95 -20.89 -12.07
C ASP A 243 -4.70 -20.89 -13.40
N VAL A 244 -4.11 -20.27 -14.42
CA VAL A 244 -4.66 -20.18 -15.77
C VAL A 244 -3.55 -20.31 -16.81
N PRO A 245 -3.88 -20.57 -18.08
CA PRO A 245 -2.90 -20.47 -19.15
C PRO A 245 -2.32 -19.06 -19.21
N CYS A 246 -1.01 -18.93 -19.31
CA CYS A 246 -0.36 -17.61 -19.41
C CYS A 246 -0.76 -16.82 -20.66
N GLY A 247 -1.26 -17.52 -21.68
CA GLY A 247 -1.83 -16.93 -22.90
C GLY A 247 -3.34 -16.75 -22.87
N ASP A 248 -4.01 -16.84 -21.70
CA ASP A 248 -5.44 -16.54 -21.59
C ASP A 248 -5.69 -15.06 -21.92
N THR A 249 -6.56 -14.82 -22.89
CA THR A 249 -6.99 -13.49 -23.32
C THR A 249 -8.51 -13.40 -23.40
N VAL A 250 -9.23 -14.21 -22.62
CA VAL A 250 -10.70 -14.27 -22.62
C VAL A 250 -11.24 -13.87 -21.25
N LYS A 251 -10.64 -14.40 -20.19
CA LYS A 251 -11.10 -14.25 -18.81
C LYS A 251 -10.49 -13.10 -18.01
N PRO A 252 -9.28 -12.61 -18.29
CA PRO A 252 -8.73 -11.45 -17.60
C PRO A 252 -9.25 -10.11 -18.14
N TRP A 253 -9.56 -9.18 -17.24
CA TRP A 253 -10.19 -7.88 -17.51
C TRP A 253 -9.42 -6.71 -16.89
N GLY A 254 -8.27 -6.97 -16.30
CA GLY A 254 -7.51 -5.98 -15.57
C GLY A 254 -6.26 -6.57 -14.92
N ALA A 255 -5.63 -5.74 -14.11
CA ALA A 255 -4.36 -6.04 -13.47
C ALA A 255 -4.32 -5.48 -12.05
N ALA A 256 -3.62 -6.16 -11.15
CA ALA A 256 -3.17 -5.59 -9.89
C ALA A 256 -1.72 -5.12 -10.04
N CYS A 257 -1.47 -3.82 -9.88
CA CYS A 257 -0.13 -3.26 -9.84
C CYS A 257 0.29 -2.96 -8.39
N GLY A 258 1.60 -2.97 -8.14
CA GLY A 258 2.16 -2.78 -6.81
C GLY A 258 3.58 -2.23 -6.79
N TYR A 259 3.99 -1.79 -5.61
CA TYR A 259 5.39 -1.47 -5.27
C TYR A 259 5.60 -1.59 -3.75
N PRO A 260 6.85 -1.84 -3.31
CA PRO A 260 7.16 -1.88 -1.89
C PRO A 260 7.14 -0.47 -1.29
N LEU A 261 6.48 -0.32 -0.14
CA LEU A 261 6.51 0.88 0.68
C LEU A 261 7.80 0.87 1.52
N ILE A 262 8.92 1.20 0.85
CA ILE A 262 10.26 1.19 1.46
C ILE A 262 10.46 2.36 2.38
#